data_AF-A0A946HH83-F1
#
_entry.id   AF-A0A946HH83-F1
#
_cell.length_a   1.000
_cell.length_b   1.000
_cell.length_c   1.000
_cell.angle_alpha   90.00
_cell.angle_beta   90.00
_cell.angle_gamma   90.00
#
_symmetry.space_group_name_H-M   'P 1'
#
loop_
_entity.id
_entity.type
_entity.pdbx_description
1 polymer ?
#
loop_
_entity_poly.entity_id
_entity_poly.type
_entity_poly.pdbx_seq_one_letter_code
_entity_poly.pdbx_strand_id
1 'polypeptide(L)' 'PIAQLPEVIKLNIGHFIIGEAIFRGLTPAIAEMRRLMDEARA' A
#
# COMPACT_ATOMS: atom_id res chain seq x y z
N PRO A 1 -3.27 7.10 -8.70
CA PRO A 1 -2.34 7.90 -9.52
C PRO A 1 -0.90 7.35 -9.57
N ILE A 2 -0.18 7.22 -8.45
CA ILE A 2 1.23 6.79 -8.48
C ILE A 2 1.39 5.30 -8.82
N ALA A 3 0.57 4.43 -8.21
CA ALA A 3 0.63 2.98 -8.46
C ALA A 3 0.18 2.57 -9.88
N GLN A 4 -0.48 3.48 -10.62
CA GLN A 4 -0.92 3.31 -12.02
C GLN A 4 0.21 3.51 -13.03
N LEU A 5 1.33 4.15 -12.63
CA LEU A 5 2.44 4.43 -13.53
C LEU A 5 3.20 3.14 -13.86
N PRO A 6 3.27 2.72 -15.14
CA PRO A 6 3.87 1.43 -15.52
C PRO A 6 5.38 1.37 -15.23
N GLU A 7 6.07 2.50 -15.17
CA GLU A 7 7.48 2.60 -14.83
C GLU A 7 7.75 2.37 -13.33
N VAL A 8 6.71 2.48 -12.48
CA VAL A 8 6.82 2.31 -11.03
C VAL A 8 6.78 0.83 -10.67
N ILE A 9 7.96 0.22 -10.62
CA ILE A 9 8.14 -1.19 -10.24
C ILE A 9 8.00 -1.43 -8.72
N LYS A 10 8.26 -0.40 -7.90
CA LYS A 10 8.30 -0.51 -6.44
C LYS A 10 7.85 0.78 -5.78
N LEU A 11 6.97 0.65 -4.78
CA LEU A 11 6.51 1.75 -3.93
C LEU A 11 6.84 1.42 -2.47
N ASN A 12 7.72 2.22 -1.86
CA ASN A 12 8.10 2.05 -0.44
C ASN A 12 7.26 2.99 0.42
N ILE A 13 6.36 2.45 1.24
CA ILE A 13 5.50 3.21 2.14
C ILE A 13 5.75 2.70 3.57
N GLY A 14 6.39 3.53 4.41
CA GLY A 14 6.71 3.20 5.80
C GLY A 14 5.74 3.83 6.79
N HIS A 15 5.87 5.15 6.99
CA HIS A 15 5.20 5.88 8.07
C HIS A 15 3.68 5.71 8.07
N PHE A 16 3.04 5.74 6.89
CA PHE A 16 1.61 5.50 6.75
C PHE A 16 1.19 4.09 7.19
N ILE A 17 1.94 3.05 6.77
CA ILE A 17 1.64 1.66 7.15
C ILE A 17 1.73 1.47 8.66
N ILE A 18 2.73 2.09 9.30
CA ILE A 18 2.87 2.04 10.76
C ILE A 18 1.73 2.80 11.44
N GLY A 19 1.35 3.98 10.94
CA GLY A 19 0.21 4.75 11.45
C GLY A 19 -1.10 3.96 11.40
N GLU A 20 -1.38 3.31 10.27
CA GLU A 20 -2.53 2.40 10.11
C GLU A 20 -2.45 1.19 11.05
N ALA A 21 -1.26 0.59 11.18
CA ALA A 21 -1.05 -0.59 12.00
C ALA A 21 -1.34 -0.35 13.49
N ILE A 22 -1.26 0.88 13.99
CA ILE A 22 -1.63 1.23 15.36
C ILE A 22 -3.12 0.93 15.63
N PHE A 23 -3.99 1.09 14.63
CA PHE A 23 -5.44 0.95 14.81
C PHE A 23 -5.97 -0.44 14.46
N ARG A 24 -5.40 -1.10 13.45
CA ARG A 24 -5.90 -2.39 12.95
C ARG A 24 -4.90 -3.52 12.97
N GLY A 25 -3.63 -3.25 13.28
CA GLY A 25 -2.53 -4.21 13.21
C GLY A 25 -1.76 -4.17 11.89
N LEU A 26 -0.51 -4.64 11.91
CA LEU A 26 0.41 -4.55 10.77
C LEU A 26 -0.01 -5.42 9.57
N THR A 27 -0.39 -6.67 9.82
CA THR A 27 -0.83 -7.60 8.76
C THR A 27 -2.00 -7.05 7.95
N PRO A 28 -3.13 -6.61 8.55
CA PRO A 28 -4.23 -6.02 7.77
C PRO A 28 -3.85 -4.69 7.12
N ALA A 29 -2.96 -3.89 7.73
CA ALA A 29 -2.46 -2.66 7.11
C ALA A 29 -1.70 -2.92 5.79
N ILE A 30 -0.82 -3.91 5.79
CA ILE A 30 -0.07 -4.34 4.60
C ILE A 30 -1.03 -4.92 3.55
N ALA A 31 -1.96 -5.80 3.96
CA ALA A 31 -2.89 -6.45 3.04
C ALA A 31 -3.76 -5.44 2.28
N GLU A 32 -4.25 -4.41 2.97
CA GLU A 32 -5.04 -3.37 2.33
C GLU A 32 -4.22 -2.47 1.41
N MET A 33 -3.00 -2.11 1.79
CA MET A 33 -2.11 -1.38 0.88
C MET A 33 -1.84 -2.17 -0.40
N ARG A 34 -1.66 -3.49 -0.28
CA ARG A 34 -1.52 -4.38 -1.43
C ARG A 34 -2.76 -4.38 -2.31
N ARG A 35 -3.95 -4.53 -1.72
CA ARG A 35 -5.24 -4.47 -2.45
C ARG A 35 -5.37 -3.17 -3.25
N LEU A 36 -5.09 -2.03 -2.62
CA LEU A 36 -5.15 -0.71 -3.27
C LEU A 36 -4.13 -0.57 -4.40
N MET A 37 -2.92 -1.12 -4.24
CA MET A 37 -1.91 -1.14 -5.30
C MET A 37 -2.30 -2.02 -6.48
N ASP A 38 -2.93 -3.17 -6.21
CA ASP A 38 -3.38 -4.10 -7.24
C ASP A 38 -4.59 -3.53 -8.00
N GLU A 39 -5.55 -2.91 -7.31
CA GLU A 39 -6.70 -2.21 -7.91
C GLU A 39 -6.28 -1.01 -8.75
N ALA A 40 -5.23 -0.31 -8.33
CA ALA A 40 -4.68 0.77 -9.13
C ALA A 40 -3.98 0.27 -10.41
N ARG A 41 -3.63 -1.02 -10.51
CA ARG A 41 -2.96 -1.61 -11.69
C ARG A 41 -3.90 -2.40 -12.61
N ALA A 42 -5.11 -2.70 -12.15
CA ALA A 42 -6.18 -3.28 -12.96
C ALA A 42 -6.75 -2.24 -13.94
#